data_AF-M0GB18-F1
#
_entry.id   AF-M0GB18-F1
#
_cell.length_a   1.000
_cell.length_b   1.000
_cell.length_c   1.000
_cell.angle_alpha   90.00
_cell.angle_beta   90.00
_cell.angle_gamma   90.00
#
_symmetry.space_group_name_H-M   'P 1'
#
loop_
_entity.id
_entity.type
_entity.pdbx_description
1 polymer ?
#
loop_
_entity_poly.entity_id
_entity_poly.type
_entity_poly.pdbx_seq_one_letter_code
_entity_poly.pdbx_strand_id
1 'polypeptide(L)'
;MSGTLDHVMIRVEDLEESLDWYTTHLGYEEKGRWEADTFTNVYLGPEDLHEEGAVLELTYNHGDNTYELGDAWGHIAVRVPEDELESSYQQLMDEGVEDYRDPESCGGRYAFVKDPDGHEVEIVKRDHGAKWSLDHTMIRVEDADEALGFWTRKFGYEHTGRWESDTFANYFMKPEGAAEEAMAVELTYNYDGRSYEMGDAWGHLAVSADDLHDYWETLMEREAADYRDPESCDDMFAFTKDPDGHEIEVIPADFESPE
;
A
#
# COMPACT_ATOMS: atom_id res chain seq x y z
N MET A 1 0.01 -6.15 -20.10
CA MET A 1 -0.22 -6.18 -18.66
C MET A 1 0.91 -5.37 -18.03
N SER A 2 0.60 -4.14 -17.64
CA SER A 2 1.56 -3.11 -17.19
C SER A 2 0.92 -2.21 -16.13
N GLY A 3 0.01 -2.78 -15.35
CA GLY A 3 -0.77 -2.03 -14.37
C GLY A 3 0.08 -1.58 -13.20
N THR A 4 0.03 -0.30 -12.85
CA THR A 4 0.70 0.26 -11.66
C THR A 4 -0.12 -0.04 -10.41
N LEU A 5 0.53 0.00 -9.24
CA LEU A 5 -0.22 0.01 -7.99
C LEU A 5 -0.95 1.36 -7.89
N ASP A 6 -2.27 1.30 -7.77
CA ASP A 6 -3.15 2.47 -7.72
C ASP A 6 -3.32 2.96 -6.29
N HIS A 7 -3.67 2.04 -5.38
CA HIS A 7 -3.82 2.36 -3.99
C HIS A 7 -3.54 1.16 -3.08
N VAL A 8 -3.36 1.48 -1.80
CA VAL A 8 -3.39 0.53 -0.70
C VAL A 8 -4.53 0.93 0.23
N MET A 9 -5.35 -0.04 0.62
CA MET A 9 -6.53 0.20 1.46
C MET A 9 -6.26 -0.18 2.91
N ILE A 10 -6.56 0.76 3.81
CA ILE A 10 -6.64 0.53 5.25
C ILE A 10 -8.03 0.89 5.76
N ARG A 11 -8.49 0.15 6.77
CA ARG A 11 -9.71 0.47 7.49
C ARG A 11 -9.39 1.35 8.69
N VAL A 12 -10.25 2.34 8.93
CA VAL A 12 -10.11 3.29 10.03
C VAL A 12 -11.34 3.27 10.93
N GLU A 13 -11.15 3.42 12.23
CA GLU A 13 -12.23 3.42 13.22
C GLU A 13 -12.93 4.80 13.32
N ASP A 14 -12.18 5.88 13.10
CA ASP A 14 -12.70 7.25 13.03
C ASP A 14 -12.15 7.97 11.78
N LEU A 15 -13.06 8.24 10.83
CA LEU A 15 -12.70 8.89 9.56
C LEU A 15 -12.25 10.33 9.76
N GLU A 16 -12.87 11.09 10.68
CA GLU A 16 -12.50 12.49 10.89
C GLU A 16 -11.12 12.60 11.52
N GLU A 17 -10.81 11.74 12.51
CA GLU A 17 -9.50 11.67 13.15
C GLU A 17 -8.41 11.28 12.15
N SER A 18 -8.67 10.28 11.31
CA SER A 18 -7.73 9.85 10.28
C SER A 18 -7.48 10.95 9.24
N LEU A 19 -8.54 11.59 8.72
CA LEU A 19 -8.40 12.68 7.76
C LEU A 19 -7.62 13.87 8.35
N ASP A 20 -7.89 14.24 9.61
CA ASP A 20 -7.15 15.31 10.30
C ASP A 20 -5.66 14.95 10.44
N TRP A 21 -5.35 13.71 10.82
CA TRP A 21 -3.98 13.24 10.98
C TRP A 21 -3.20 13.29 9.65
N TYR A 22 -3.72 12.67 8.58
CA TYR A 22 -3.04 12.63 7.28
C TYR A 22 -2.94 14.02 6.63
N THR A 23 -3.97 14.86 6.79
CA THR A 23 -3.95 16.24 6.26
C THR A 23 -2.97 17.12 7.03
N THR A 24 -2.99 17.07 8.37
CA THR A 24 -2.17 17.95 9.20
C THR A 24 -0.69 17.59 9.13
N HIS A 25 -0.37 16.30 9.24
CA HIS A 25 1.01 15.84 9.42
C HIS A 25 1.71 15.53 8.10
N LEU A 26 0.99 14.98 7.12
CA LEU A 26 1.53 14.62 5.81
C LEU A 26 1.09 15.57 4.69
N GLY A 27 0.26 16.57 4.98
CA GLY A 27 -0.21 17.52 3.97
C GLY A 27 -1.04 16.87 2.86
N TYR A 28 -1.69 15.73 3.15
CA TYR A 28 -2.48 15.01 2.17
C TYR A 28 -3.75 15.78 1.80
N GLU A 29 -4.17 15.61 0.55
CA GLU A 29 -5.42 16.10 -0.01
C GLU A 29 -6.30 14.93 -0.44
N GLU A 30 -7.61 15.15 -0.40
CA GLU A 30 -8.59 14.23 -0.97
C GLU A 30 -8.47 14.19 -2.50
N LYS A 31 -8.14 13.01 -3.03
CA LYS A 31 -8.04 12.71 -4.46
C LYS A 31 -9.32 12.07 -5.00
N GLY A 32 -10.14 11.50 -4.14
CA GLY A 32 -11.44 10.93 -4.48
C GLY A 32 -12.21 10.49 -3.23
N ARG A 33 -13.50 10.27 -3.39
CA ARG A 33 -14.38 9.78 -2.32
C ARG A 33 -15.50 8.94 -2.91
N TRP A 34 -15.84 7.86 -2.20
CA TRP A 34 -17.02 7.06 -2.44
C TRP A 34 -17.86 7.00 -1.17
N GLU A 35 -19.09 7.51 -1.21
CA GLU A 35 -20.05 7.39 -0.11
C GLU A 35 -21.09 6.32 -0.43
N ALA A 36 -20.97 5.14 0.18
CA ALA A 36 -21.98 4.08 0.11
C ALA A 36 -22.88 4.12 1.35
N ASP A 37 -23.98 3.35 1.33
CA ASP A 37 -24.90 3.28 2.48
C ASP A 37 -24.21 2.76 3.76
N THR A 38 -23.23 1.86 3.61
CA THR A 38 -22.60 1.12 4.72
C THR A 38 -21.15 1.48 4.97
N PHE A 39 -20.49 2.20 4.07
CA PHE A 39 -19.10 2.57 4.19
C PHE A 39 -18.81 3.88 3.43
N THR A 40 -17.71 4.52 3.78
CA THR A 40 -17.13 5.64 3.05
C THR A 40 -15.67 5.32 2.74
N ASN A 41 -15.28 5.44 1.47
CA ASN A 41 -13.87 5.39 1.05
C ASN A 41 -13.38 6.80 0.73
N VAL A 42 -12.18 7.13 1.17
CA VAL A 42 -11.51 8.40 0.86
C VAL A 42 -10.08 8.12 0.39
N TYR A 43 -9.74 8.62 -0.78
CA TYR A 43 -8.41 8.45 -1.38
C TYR A 43 -7.58 9.70 -1.10
N LEU A 44 -6.38 9.52 -0.56
CA LEU A 44 -5.52 10.59 -0.08
C LEU A 44 -4.12 10.52 -0.69
N GLY A 45 -3.54 11.68 -0.95
CA GLY A 45 -2.14 11.81 -1.36
C GLY A 45 -1.67 13.27 -1.37
N PRO A 46 -0.37 13.54 -1.56
CA PRO A 46 0.14 14.91 -1.64
C PRO A 46 -0.43 15.69 -2.83
N GLU A 47 -0.45 17.03 -2.76
CA GLU A 47 -0.90 17.92 -3.85
C GLU A 47 -0.20 17.57 -5.18
N ASP A 48 1.14 17.52 -5.16
CA ASP A 48 2.02 17.29 -6.32
C ASP A 48 2.27 15.79 -6.61
N LEU A 49 1.26 14.92 -6.41
CA LEU A 49 1.38 13.48 -6.69
C LEU A 49 1.68 13.23 -8.18
N HIS A 50 2.61 12.32 -8.47
CA HIS A 50 2.94 11.88 -9.83
C HIS A 50 1.77 11.12 -10.46
N GLU A 51 1.62 11.15 -11.79
CA GLU A 51 0.50 10.49 -12.49
C GLU A 51 0.46 8.96 -12.31
N GLU A 52 1.63 8.33 -12.11
CA GLU A 52 1.78 6.91 -11.76
C GLU A 52 1.92 6.65 -10.25
N GLY A 53 1.81 7.68 -9.42
CA GLY A 53 1.93 7.58 -7.97
C GLY A 53 0.67 7.00 -7.33
N ALA A 54 0.84 6.09 -6.37
CA ALA A 54 -0.29 5.52 -5.65
C ALA A 54 -0.87 6.46 -4.58
N VAL A 55 -2.14 6.27 -4.25
CA VAL A 55 -2.86 6.95 -3.16
C VAL A 55 -3.12 6.00 -1.98
N LEU A 56 -3.36 6.57 -0.80
CA LEU A 56 -3.86 5.84 0.36
C LEU A 56 -5.38 5.82 0.31
N GLU A 57 -6.01 4.66 0.34
CA GLU A 57 -7.46 4.53 0.51
C GLU A 57 -7.77 4.28 1.99
N LEU A 58 -8.54 5.20 2.58
CA LEU A 58 -9.16 4.99 3.90
C LEU A 58 -10.57 4.46 3.71
N THR A 59 -10.88 3.31 4.31
CA THR A 59 -12.23 2.76 4.36
C THR A 59 -12.80 2.87 5.77
N TYR A 60 -13.82 3.72 5.92
CA TYR A 60 -14.60 3.82 7.13
C TYR A 60 -15.92 3.05 6.98
N ASN A 61 -16.04 1.91 7.67
CA ASN A 61 -17.32 1.20 7.76
C ASN A 61 -18.22 1.93 8.77
N HIS A 62 -19.44 2.26 8.36
CA HIS A 62 -20.37 3.05 9.19
C HIS A 62 -20.75 2.29 10.46
N GLY A 63 -20.58 2.95 11.61
CA GLY A 63 -20.88 2.41 12.94
C GLY A 63 -19.63 2.23 13.80
N ASP A 64 -19.82 1.62 14.98
CA ASP A 64 -18.74 1.37 15.93
C ASP A 64 -18.03 0.05 15.55
N ASN A 65 -16.99 0.16 14.72
CA ASN A 65 -16.16 -0.96 14.30
C ASN A 65 -14.79 -0.87 14.97
N THR A 66 -14.17 -2.02 15.22
CA THR A 66 -12.79 -2.10 15.71
C THR A 66 -12.03 -3.12 14.90
N TYR A 67 -10.76 -2.87 14.60
CA TYR A 67 -9.97 -3.74 13.73
C TYR A 67 -8.76 -4.36 14.42
N GLU A 68 -8.39 -5.56 13.98
CA GLU A 68 -7.17 -6.24 14.35
C GLU A 68 -6.14 -6.05 13.23
N LEU A 69 -4.99 -5.43 13.54
CA LEU A 69 -3.93 -5.18 12.54
C LEU A 69 -3.36 -6.45 11.92
N GLY A 70 -3.31 -7.54 12.70
CA GLY A 70 -2.55 -8.73 12.33
C GLY A 70 -1.04 -8.46 12.27
N ASP A 71 -0.31 -9.39 11.65
CA ASP A 71 1.12 -9.25 11.35
C ASP A 71 1.49 -9.70 9.92
N ALA A 72 0.52 -9.94 9.04
CA ALA A 72 0.78 -10.21 7.61
C ALA A 72 1.18 -8.93 6.86
N TRP A 73 0.54 -7.80 7.15
CA TRP A 73 0.91 -6.51 6.60
C TRP A 73 1.90 -5.77 7.50
N GLY A 74 2.89 -5.12 6.90
CA GLY A 74 3.92 -4.36 7.61
C GLY A 74 3.52 -2.92 7.82
N HIS A 75 3.53 -2.15 6.72
CA HIS A 75 3.46 -0.69 6.74
C HIS A 75 3.13 -0.12 5.36
N ILE A 76 2.77 1.15 5.34
CA ILE A 76 3.01 2.02 4.19
C ILE A 76 4.31 2.79 4.40
N ALA A 77 5.00 3.14 3.33
CA ALA A 77 6.18 3.98 3.37
C ALA A 77 5.96 5.26 2.58
N VAL A 78 6.35 6.40 3.15
CA VAL A 78 6.23 7.73 2.57
C VAL A 78 7.61 8.35 2.34
N ARG A 79 7.74 9.07 1.24
CA ARG A 79 9.01 9.67 0.81
C ARG A 79 9.30 10.97 1.56
N VAL A 80 10.58 11.21 1.84
CA VAL A 80 11.12 12.54 2.16
C VAL A 80 12.40 12.76 1.36
N PRO A 81 12.78 14.02 1.08
CA PRO A 81 14.05 14.33 0.45
C PRO A 81 15.25 13.71 1.21
N GLU A 82 16.32 13.38 0.48
CA GLU A 82 17.49 12.66 1.02
C GLU A 82 18.13 13.31 2.26
N ASP A 83 18.04 14.63 2.41
CA ASP A 83 18.62 15.39 3.52
C ASP A 83 17.58 15.85 4.57
N GLU A 84 16.34 15.37 4.47
CA GLU A 84 15.23 15.84 5.30
C GLU A 84 14.64 14.79 6.27
N LEU A 85 15.21 13.57 6.36
CA LEU A 85 14.67 12.52 7.24
C LEU A 85 14.54 12.98 8.70
N GLU A 86 15.63 13.48 9.27
CA GLU A 86 15.67 13.89 10.67
C GLU A 86 14.76 15.10 10.94
N SER A 87 14.75 16.09 10.04
CA SER A 87 13.90 17.26 10.19
C SER A 87 12.42 16.93 10.00
N SER A 88 12.08 16.00 9.12
CA SER A 88 10.70 15.59 8.88
C SER A 88 10.18 14.74 10.04
N TYR A 89 11.00 13.85 10.60
CA TYR A 89 10.64 13.15 11.83
C TYR A 89 10.43 14.13 13.00
N GLN A 90 11.35 15.08 13.19
CA GLN A 90 11.24 16.07 14.25
C GLN A 90 10.00 16.97 14.08
N GLN A 91 9.62 17.31 12.85
CA GLN A 91 8.38 18.03 12.56
C GLN A 91 7.17 17.27 13.12
N LEU A 92 7.06 15.96 12.83
CA LEU A 92 5.95 15.14 13.33
C LEU A 92 5.90 15.10 14.86
N MET A 93 7.07 15.01 15.52
CA MET A 93 7.16 15.07 16.99
C MET A 93 6.71 16.42 17.54
N ASP A 94 7.12 17.52 16.90
CA ASP A 94 6.74 18.89 17.30
C ASP A 94 5.24 19.15 17.11
N GLU A 95 4.61 18.45 16.16
CA GLU A 95 3.17 18.47 15.88
C GLU A 95 2.37 17.50 16.76
N GLY A 96 3.03 16.66 17.56
CA GLY A 96 2.40 15.80 18.55
C GLY A 96 2.10 14.37 18.11
N VAL A 97 2.63 13.93 16.97
CA VAL A 97 2.60 12.52 16.54
C VAL A 97 3.37 11.65 17.54
N GLU A 98 2.87 10.43 17.81
CA GLU A 98 3.51 9.50 18.75
C GLU A 98 4.93 9.10 18.27
N ASP A 99 5.91 9.23 19.16
CA ASP A 99 7.27 8.74 18.96
C ASP A 99 7.30 7.20 18.96
N TYR A 100 7.89 6.59 17.94
CA TYR A 100 7.89 5.14 17.78
C TYR A 100 9.25 4.55 17.44
N ARG A 101 9.75 4.75 16.21
CA ARG A 101 11.10 4.31 15.80
C ARG A 101 11.82 5.45 15.09
N ASP A 102 12.61 6.19 15.84
CA ASP A 102 13.35 7.35 15.37
C ASP A 102 14.48 6.98 14.37
N PRO A 103 14.99 7.96 13.59
CA PRO A 103 16.07 7.72 12.64
C PRO A 103 17.34 7.10 13.25
N GLU A 104 17.75 7.49 14.46
CA GLU A 104 18.96 6.96 15.12
C GLU A 104 18.78 5.46 15.43
N SER A 105 17.62 5.09 15.99
CA SER A 105 17.23 3.70 16.25
C SER A 105 17.19 2.84 14.98
N CYS A 106 16.95 3.45 13.82
CA CYS A 106 16.92 2.83 12.50
C CYS A 106 18.24 2.97 11.71
N GLY A 107 19.33 3.44 12.35
CA GLY A 107 20.65 3.57 11.75
C GLY A 107 20.78 4.71 10.74
N GLY A 108 19.93 5.73 10.84
CA GLY A 108 19.91 6.94 10.02
C GLY A 108 19.38 6.75 8.59
N ARG A 109 18.66 5.64 8.34
CA ARG A 109 18.21 5.25 6.98
C ARG A 109 16.73 5.53 6.73
N TYR A 110 15.91 5.34 7.74
CA TYR A 110 14.45 5.49 7.73
C TYR A 110 13.98 5.77 9.17
N ALA A 111 12.70 6.03 9.35
CA ALA A 111 12.06 6.12 10.66
C ALA A 111 10.62 5.58 10.56
N PHE A 112 9.93 5.38 11.68
CA PHE A 112 8.51 5.03 11.70
C PHE A 112 7.75 5.89 12.69
N VAL A 113 6.54 6.26 12.29
CA VAL A 113 5.46 6.73 13.16
C VAL A 113 4.25 5.82 13.02
N LYS A 114 3.19 6.10 13.77
CA LYS A 114 1.89 5.41 13.63
C LYS A 114 0.79 6.42 13.36
N ASP A 115 -0.18 5.99 12.55
CA ASP A 115 -1.44 6.70 12.40
C ASP A 115 -2.37 6.46 13.62
N PRO A 116 -3.55 7.09 13.68
CA PRO A 116 -4.46 7.00 14.83
C PRO A 116 -4.90 5.56 15.18
N ASP A 117 -5.08 4.70 14.18
CA ASP A 117 -5.48 3.31 14.33
C ASP A 117 -4.29 2.36 14.57
N GLY A 118 -3.07 2.89 14.54
CA GLY A 118 -1.84 2.17 14.85
C GLY A 118 -1.15 1.53 13.64
N HIS A 119 -1.58 1.84 12.41
CA HIS A 119 -0.88 1.45 11.19
C HIS A 119 0.51 2.09 11.17
N GLU A 120 1.52 1.30 10.82
CA GLU A 120 2.88 1.81 10.74
C GLU A 120 3.10 2.60 9.44
N VAL A 121 3.66 3.80 9.59
CA VAL A 121 4.05 4.68 8.48
C VAL A 121 5.57 4.85 8.51
N GLU A 122 6.27 4.20 7.58
CA GLU A 122 7.70 4.34 7.39
C GLU A 122 8.02 5.65 6.66
N ILE A 123 9.06 6.35 7.11
CA ILE A 123 9.57 7.55 6.46
C ILE A 123 10.90 7.20 5.81
N VAL A 124 10.95 7.27 4.49
CA VAL A 124 12.12 6.85 3.70
C VAL A 124 12.67 7.97 2.83
N LYS A 125 14.00 8.01 2.73
CA LYS A 125 14.72 8.99 1.92
C LYS A 125 14.66 8.63 0.43
N ARG A 126 14.29 9.59 -0.41
CA ARG A 126 14.35 9.49 -1.88
C ARG A 126 14.83 10.81 -2.48
N ASP A 127 15.42 10.73 -3.65
CA ASP A 127 15.84 11.86 -4.49
C ASP A 127 14.80 12.22 -5.57
N HIS A 128 13.67 11.51 -5.59
CA HIS A 128 12.54 11.65 -6.51
C HIS A 128 11.21 11.53 -5.75
N GLY A 129 10.12 11.90 -6.44
CA GLY A 129 8.77 11.91 -5.87
C GLY A 129 8.50 13.08 -4.94
N ALA A 130 7.22 13.45 -4.83
CA ALA A 130 6.79 14.48 -3.89
C ALA A 130 7.04 14.01 -2.45
N LYS A 131 7.37 14.97 -1.57
CA LYS A 131 7.41 14.71 -0.13
C LYS A 131 6.06 14.14 0.32
N TRP A 132 6.13 13.13 1.16
CA TRP A 132 5.02 12.32 1.67
C TRP A 132 4.32 11.41 0.66
N SER A 133 4.69 11.39 -0.63
CA SER A 133 4.13 10.39 -1.56
C SER A 133 4.48 8.96 -1.16
N LEU A 134 3.61 7.99 -1.49
CA LEU A 134 3.82 6.57 -1.18
C LEU A 134 4.99 5.98 -1.98
N ASP A 135 5.99 5.45 -1.28
CA ASP A 135 7.14 4.78 -1.85
C ASP A 135 6.89 3.29 -2.10
N HIS A 136 6.44 2.62 -1.06
CA HIS A 136 6.09 1.21 -1.10
C HIS A 136 5.09 0.91 0.00
N THR A 137 4.51 -0.27 -0.10
CA THR A 137 3.77 -0.90 1.00
C THR A 137 4.29 -2.31 1.19
N MET A 138 4.38 -2.73 2.44
CA MET A 138 5.08 -3.95 2.82
C MET A 138 4.10 -5.03 3.23
N ILE A 139 4.20 -6.18 2.56
CA ILE A 139 3.52 -7.41 2.94
C ILE A 139 4.56 -8.48 3.30
N ARG A 140 4.24 -9.28 4.32
CA ARG A 140 5.09 -10.40 4.73
C ARG A 140 4.66 -11.67 4.01
N VAL A 141 5.63 -12.43 3.56
CA VAL A 141 5.40 -13.64 2.77
C VAL A 141 6.06 -14.85 3.43
N GLU A 142 5.43 -16.02 3.31
CA GLU A 142 5.94 -17.27 3.90
C GLU A 142 6.92 -18.00 2.96
N ASP A 143 6.85 -17.74 1.66
CA ASP A 143 7.79 -18.25 0.65
C ASP A 143 8.15 -17.16 -0.38
N ALA A 144 9.42 -16.74 -0.35
CA ALA A 144 9.92 -15.69 -1.25
C ALA A 144 9.87 -16.10 -2.73
N ASP A 145 10.09 -17.38 -3.07
CA ASP A 145 10.10 -17.83 -4.46
C ASP A 145 8.67 -17.87 -5.03
N GLU A 146 7.69 -18.28 -4.22
CA GLU A 146 6.27 -18.25 -4.62
C GLU A 146 5.76 -16.81 -4.76
N ALA A 147 6.07 -15.93 -3.80
CA ALA A 147 5.65 -14.53 -3.85
C ALA A 147 6.30 -13.77 -5.02
N LEU A 148 7.61 -13.91 -5.24
CA LEU A 148 8.28 -13.35 -6.42
C LEU A 148 7.71 -13.92 -7.71
N GLY A 149 7.43 -15.23 -7.74
CA GLY A 149 6.81 -15.91 -8.87
C GLY A 149 5.41 -15.37 -9.19
N PHE A 150 4.63 -15.02 -8.17
CA PHE A 150 3.31 -14.41 -8.31
C PHE A 150 3.41 -13.05 -9.03
N TRP A 151 4.16 -12.11 -8.48
CA TRP A 151 4.29 -10.77 -9.06
C TRP A 151 4.93 -10.79 -10.46
N THR A 152 5.98 -11.60 -10.66
CA THR A 152 6.66 -11.69 -11.96
C THR A 152 5.82 -12.37 -13.04
N ARG A 153 5.20 -13.52 -12.74
CA ARG A 153 4.52 -14.32 -13.77
C ARG A 153 3.07 -13.94 -13.96
N LYS A 154 2.37 -13.54 -12.90
CA LYS A 154 0.95 -13.20 -12.94
C LYS A 154 0.76 -11.75 -13.37
N PHE A 155 1.49 -10.81 -12.75
CA PHE A 155 1.35 -9.36 -13.01
C PHE A 155 2.36 -8.80 -14.01
N GLY A 156 3.46 -9.53 -14.28
CA GLY A 156 4.52 -9.04 -15.17
C GLY A 156 5.43 -8.00 -14.52
N TYR A 157 5.49 -7.97 -13.19
CA TYR A 157 6.35 -7.05 -12.46
C TYR A 157 7.81 -7.49 -12.53
N GLU A 158 8.72 -6.52 -12.42
CA GLU A 158 10.14 -6.74 -12.26
C GLU A 158 10.60 -6.44 -10.83
N HIS A 159 11.70 -7.10 -10.46
CA HIS A 159 12.37 -6.88 -9.19
C HIS A 159 13.27 -5.64 -9.30
N THR A 160 12.92 -4.57 -8.60
CA THR A 160 13.57 -3.25 -8.70
C THR A 160 14.53 -2.96 -7.56
N GLY A 161 14.45 -3.70 -6.46
CA GLY A 161 15.32 -3.50 -5.31
C GLY A 161 15.33 -4.69 -4.36
N ARG A 162 16.46 -4.87 -3.67
CA ARG A 162 16.61 -5.87 -2.61
C ARG A 162 17.33 -5.28 -1.43
N TRP A 163 16.84 -5.58 -0.24
CA TRP A 163 17.60 -5.41 0.99
C TRP A 163 17.64 -6.72 1.76
N GLU A 164 18.77 -7.00 2.41
CA GLU A 164 18.98 -8.27 3.10
C GLU A 164 19.69 -8.03 4.42
N SER A 165 19.23 -8.77 5.43
CA SER A 165 19.79 -8.86 6.77
C SER A 165 20.13 -10.33 7.07
N ASP A 166 20.67 -10.61 8.25
CA ASP A 166 20.94 -11.98 8.71
C ASP A 166 19.67 -12.78 9.01
N THR A 167 18.53 -12.11 9.20
CA THR A 167 17.26 -12.74 9.64
C THR A 167 16.11 -12.64 8.64
N PHE A 168 16.23 -11.82 7.59
CA PHE A 168 15.20 -11.62 6.58
C PHE A 168 15.74 -10.96 5.31
N ALA A 169 14.95 -11.01 4.24
CA ALA A 169 15.15 -10.23 3.02
C ALA A 169 13.86 -9.53 2.59
N ASN A 170 14.05 -8.36 1.99
CA ASN A 170 13.00 -7.54 1.39
C ASN A 170 13.23 -7.49 -0.13
N TYR A 171 12.15 -7.66 -0.89
CA TYR A 171 12.16 -7.59 -2.35
C TYR A 171 11.14 -6.55 -2.79
N PHE A 172 11.57 -5.59 -3.61
CA PHE A 172 10.70 -4.54 -4.13
C PHE A 172 10.31 -4.88 -5.57
N MET A 173 9.01 -4.85 -5.85
CA MET A 173 8.46 -5.20 -7.16
C MET A 173 7.64 -4.03 -7.72
N LYS A 174 7.85 -3.71 -9.00
CA LYS A 174 7.09 -2.71 -9.77
C LYS A 174 6.81 -3.22 -11.18
N PRO A 175 5.83 -2.66 -11.91
CA PRO A 175 5.68 -2.95 -13.33
C PRO A 175 6.94 -2.58 -14.11
N GLU A 176 7.25 -3.35 -15.17
CA GLU A 176 8.37 -3.02 -16.06
C GLU A 176 8.18 -1.63 -16.67
N GLY A 177 9.17 -0.75 -16.50
CA GLY A 177 9.16 0.60 -17.07
C GLY A 177 8.30 1.63 -16.33
N ALA A 178 7.76 1.30 -15.16
CA ALA A 178 7.06 2.25 -14.30
C ALA A 178 7.97 3.41 -13.87
N ALA A 179 7.38 4.57 -13.60
CA ALA A 179 8.08 5.73 -13.06
C ALA A 179 8.78 5.42 -11.71
N GLU A 180 9.82 6.20 -11.37
CA GLU A 180 10.50 6.04 -10.07
C GLU A 180 9.52 6.31 -8.90
N GLU A 181 8.58 7.23 -9.13
CA GLU A 181 7.50 7.64 -8.24
C GLU A 181 6.41 6.58 -8.05
N ALA A 182 6.26 5.61 -8.96
CA ALA A 182 5.27 4.55 -8.81
C ALA A 182 5.53 3.77 -7.52
N MET A 183 4.47 3.42 -6.79
CA MET A 183 4.60 2.66 -5.55
C MET A 183 5.11 1.24 -5.83
N ALA A 184 6.01 0.74 -5.00
CA ALA A 184 6.43 -0.66 -5.03
C ALA A 184 5.60 -1.51 -4.05
N VAL A 185 5.44 -2.80 -4.33
CA VAL A 185 5.13 -3.77 -3.28
C VAL A 185 6.45 -4.30 -2.73
N GLU A 186 6.64 -4.19 -1.42
CA GLU A 186 7.75 -4.77 -0.68
C GLU A 186 7.33 -6.13 -0.11
N LEU A 187 8.01 -7.20 -0.52
CA LEU A 187 7.83 -8.55 -0.02
C LEU A 187 8.88 -8.81 1.05
N THR A 188 8.46 -8.96 2.30
CA THR A 188 9.37 -9.26 3.42
C THR A 188 9.30 -10.74 3.79
N TYR A 189 10.40 -11.45 3.56
CA TYR A 189 10.55 -12.86 3.89
C TYR A 189 11.46 -13.05 5.11
N ASN A 190 10.91 -13.55 6.21
CA ASN A 190 11.67 -13.90 7.42
C ASN A 190 12.20 -15.34 7.33
N TYR A 191 13.48 -15.55 7.66
CA TYR A 191 14.17 -16.84 7.46
C TYR A 191 13.85 -17.92 8.50
N ASP A 192 12.93 -17.65 9.42
CA ASP A 192 12.59 -18.54 10.52
C ASP A 192 11.33 -19.38 10.27
N GLY A 193 10.72 -19.27 9.09
CA GLY A 193 9.58 -20.09 8.68
C GLY A 193 8.32 -19.82 9.52
N ARG A 194 8.18 -18.58 10.03
CA ARG A 194 6.96 -18.13 10.70
C ARG A 194 5.81 -17.99 9.70
N SER A 195 4.59 -18.11 10.22
CA SER A 195 3.35 -17.76 9.52
C SER A 195 2.78 -16.46 10.09
N TYR A 196 1.88 -15.83 9.35
CA TYR A 196 1.31 -14.53 9.73
C TYR A 196 -0.22 -14.59 9.91
N GLU A 197 -0.74 -13.73 10.77
CA GLU A 197 -2.15 -13.46 10.95
C GLU A 197 -2.53 -12.24 10.11
N MET A 198 -3.50 -12.39 9.20
CA MET A 198 -3.91 -11.30 8.29
C MET A 198 -4.50 -10.10 9.03
N GLY A 199 -5.24 -10.35 10.11
CA GLY A 199 -6.09 -9.33 10.73
C GLY A 199 -7.25 -8.93 9.80
N ASP A 200 -7.85 -7.79 10.10
CA ASP A 200 -8.91 -7.16 9.30
C ASP A 200 -8.78 -5.64 9.19
N ALA A 201 -7.70 -5.04 9.69
CA ALA A 201 -7.44 -3.60 9.50
C ALA A 201 -6.98 -3.29 8.06
N TRP A 202 -6.12 -4.13 7.48
CA TRP A 202 -5.70 -3.98 6.09
C TRP A 202 -6.75 -4.55 5.12
N GLY A 203 -6.96 -3.86 4.01
CA GLY A 203 -7.89 -4.28 2.96
C GLY A 203 -7.18 -5.05 1.85
N HIS A 204 -6.59 -4.29 0.93
CA HIS A 204 -6.07 -4.81 -0.33
C HIS A 204 -5.02 -3.89 -0.96
N LEU A 205 -4.32 -4.43 -1.96
CA LEU A 205 -3.54 -3.65 -2.94
C LEU A 205 -4.33 -3.58 -4.23
N ALA A 206 -4.50 -2.39 -4.81
CA ALA A 206 -5.12 -2.26 -6.11
C ALA A 206 -4.09 -2.06 -7.22
N VAL A 207 -4.35 -2.72 -8.35
CA VAL A 207 -3.60 -2.60 -9.59
C VAL A 207 -4.52 -1.99 -10.65
N SER A 208 -4.06 -0.92 -11.29
CA SER A 208 -4.76 -0.29 -12.41
C SER A 208 -4.64 -1.13 -13.68
N ALA A 209 -5.70 -1.23 -14.46
CA ALA A 209 -5.75 -2.00 -15.70
C ALA A 209 -6.31 -1.16 -16.84
N ASP A 210 -5.62 -1.14 -17.99
CA ASP A 210 -6.12 -0.46 -19.19
C ASP A 210 -7.48 -1.01 -19.66
N ASP A 211 -7.70 -2.32 -19.46
CA ASP A 211 -8.97 -3.01 -19.70
C ASP A 211 -9.13 -4.12 -18.64
N LEU A 212 -10.15 -4.00 -17.80
CA LEU A 212 -10.38 -4.91 -16.67
C LEU A 212 -10.56 -6.37 -17.13
N HIS A 213 -11.33 -6.59 -18.19
CA HIS A 213 -11.68 -7.95 -18.62
C HIS A 213 -10.51 -8.66 -19.28
N ASP A 214 -9.78 -7.97 -20.17
CA ASP A 214 -8.58 -8.51 -20.81
C ASP A 214 -7.48 -8.78 -19.76
N TYR A 215 -7.34 -7.89 -18.76
CA TYR A 215 -6.39 -8.07 -17.66
C TYR A 215 -6.77 -9.29 -16.82
N TRP A 216 -8.05 -9.43 -16.45
CA TRP A 216 -8.56 -10.56 -15.69
C TRP A 216 -8.43 -11.88 -16.44
N GLU A 217 -8.79 -11.94 -17.73
CA GLU A 217 -8.59 -13.12 -18.57
C GLU A 217 -7.12 -13.53 -18.57
N THR A 218 -6.21 -12.57 -18.71
CA THR A 218 -4.76 -12.84 -18.67
C THR A 218 -4.32 -13.38 -17.30
N LEU A 219 -4.87 -12.88 -16.18
CA LEU A 219 -4.59 -13.42 -14.84
C LEU A 219 -5.07 -14.88 -14.71
N MET A 220 -6.25 -15.19 -15.26
CA MET A 220 -6.79 -16.55 -15.27
C MET A 220 -5.97 -17.51 -16.14
N GLU A 221 -5.56 -17.08 -17.34
CA GLU A 221 -4.63 -17.84 -18.19
C GLU A 221 -3.29 -18.11 -17.49
N ARG A 222 -2.86 -17.16 -16.65
CA ARG A 222 -1.65 -17.27 -15.85
C ARG A 222 -1.87 -18.06 -14.56
N GLU A 223 -3.06 -18.60 -14.30
CA GLU A 223 -3.41 -19.38 -13.11
C GLU A 223 -3.27 -18.55 -11.81
N ALA A 224 -3.67 -17.28 -11.83
CA ALA A 224 -3.90 -16.53 -10.59
C ALA A 224 -5.11 -17.10 -9.84
N ALA A 225 -5.26 -16.77 -8.56
CA ALA A 225 -6.41 -17.25 -7.78
C ALA A 225 -7.70 -16.62 -8.31
N ASP A 226 -8.66 -17.47 -8.70
CA ASP A 226 -10.02 -17.05 -9.04
C ASP A 226 -10.82 -16.83 -7.75
N TYR A 227 -11.10 -15.57 -7.41
CA TYR A 227 -11.73 -15.21 -6.13
C TYR A 227 -13.00 -14.37 -6.30
N ARG A 228 -12.90 -13.16 -6.87
CA ARG A 228 -14.06 -12.34 -7.24
C ARG A 228 -13.84 -11.81 -8.65
N ASP A 229 -14.46 -12.46 -9.63
CA ASP A 229 -14.37 -12.05 -11.03
C ASP A 229 -15.12 -10.73 -11.29
N PRO A 230 -14.88 -10.07 -12.45
CA PRO A 230 -15.57 -8.83 -12.82
C PRO A 230 -17.10 -8.93 -12.77
N GLU A 231 -17.70 -10.01 -13.30
CA GLU A 231 -19.17 -10.16 -13.34
C GLU A 231 -19.76 -10.20 -11.93
N SER A 232 -19.05 -10.82 -10.98
CA SER A 232 -19.43 -10.88 -9.56
C SER A 232 -19.32 -9.54 -8.82
N CYS A 233 -18.64 -8.56 -9.42
CA CYS A 233 -18.39 -7.22 -8.91
C CYS A 233 -19.03 -6.14 -9.80
N ASP A 234 -20.11 -6.47 -10.49
CA ASP A 234 -20.87 -5.58 -11.38
C ASP A 234 -19.99 -4.92 -12.48
N ASP A 235 -18.95 -5.63 -12.92
CA ASP A 235 -17.95 -5.22 -13.91
C ASP A 235 -17.16 -3.95 -13.54
N MET A 236 -17.13 -3.58 -12.25
CA MET A 236 -16.42 -2.40 -11.76
C MET A 236 -14.95 -2.67 -11.42
N PHE A 237 -14.65 -3.86 -10.90
CA PHE A 237 -13.33 -4.30 -10.45
C PHE A 237 -13.31 -5.83 -10.33
N ALA A 238 -12.16 -6.41 -9.99
CA ALA A 238 -12.04 -7.84 -9.66
C ALA A 238 -11.02 -8.04 -8.54
N PHE A 239 -11.08 -9.17 -7.83
CA PHE A 239 -10.09 -9.54 -6.83
C PHE A 239 -9.46 -10.90 -7.12
N THR A 240 -8.14 -10.96 -7.01
CA THR A 240 -7.37 -12.19 -6.85
C THR A 240 -6.67 -12.20 -5.48
N LYS A 241 -5.91 -13.25 -5.20
CA LYS A 241 -5.10 -13.40 -3.98
C LYS A 241 -3.68 -13.81 -4.33
N ASP A 242 -2.72 -13.26 -3.59
CA ASP A 242 -1.37 -13.77 -3.59
C ASP A 242 -1.28 -15.15 -2.88
N PRO A 243 -0.12 -15.83 -2.89
CA PRO A 243 0.03 -17.14 -2.26
C PRO A 243 -0.26 -17.17 -0.76
N ASP A 244 -0.02 -16.05 -0.06
CA ASP A 244 -0.20 -15.90 1.39
C ASP A 244 -1.61 -15.38 1.75
N GLY A 245 -2.43 -15.04 0.75
CA GLY A 245 -3.83 -14.67 0.89
C GLY A 245 -4.11 -13.16 0.91
N HIS A 246 -3.11 -12.31 0.67
CA HIS A 246 -3.31 -10.87 0.50
C HIS A 246 -4.21 -10.61 -0.70
N GLU A 247 -5.20 -9.75 -0.52
CA GLU A 247 -6.16 -9.42 -1.58
C GLU A 247 -5.54 -8.40 -2.54
N ILE A 248 -5.57 -8.74 -3.83
CA ILE A 248 -5.13 -7.87 -4.92
C ILE A 248 -6.35 -7.51 -5.76
N GLU A 249 -6.76 -6.26 -5.70
CA GLU A 249 -7.81 -5.68 -6.53
C GLU A 249 -7.26 -5.31 -7.90
N VAL A 250 -8.06 -5.52 -8.94
CA VAL A 250 -7.81 -5.02 -10.29
C VAL A 250 -8.93 -4.07 -10.63
N ILE A 251 -8.58 -2.83 -10.93
CA ILE A 251 -9.53 -1.76 -11.28
C ILE A 251 -9.22 -1.22 -12.68
N PRO A 252 -10.20 -0.70 -13.43
CA PRO A 252 -9.91 0.01 -14.68
C PRO A 252 -9.10 1.29 -14.42
N ALA A 253 -8.24 1.70 -15.35
CA ALA A 253 -7.38 2.89 -15.20
C ALA A 253 -8.17 4.20 -15.15
N ASP A 254 -9.39 4.22 -15.68
CA ASP A 254 -10.36 5.31 -15.59
C ASP A 254 -11.41 5.06 -14.51
N PHE A 255 -11.11 4.24 -13.49
CA PHE A 255 -12.01 3.99 -12.39
C PHE A 255 -12.34 5.30 -11.65
N GLU A 256 -13.58 5.74 -11.80
CA GLU A 256 -14.17 6.79 -10.98
C GLU A 256 -15.09 6.11 -9.97
N SER A 257 -14.91 6.44 -8.69
CA SER A 257 -15.82 5.98 -7.63
C SER A 257 -17.26 6.37 -7.98
N PRO A 258 -18.24 5.45 -7.88
CA PRO A 258 -19.64 5.76 -8.15
C PRO A 258 -20.16 6.93 -7.29
N GLU A 259 -20.98 7.81 -7.90
CA GLU A 259 -21.75 8.86 -7.19
C GLU A 259 -22.81 8.29 -6.24
#